data_AF-A0A7V8VZA0-F1
#
_entry.id   AF-A0A7V8VZA0-F1
#
_cell.length_a   1.000
_cell.length_b   1.000
_cell.length_c   1.000
_cell.angle_alpha   90.00
_cell.angle_beta   90.00
_cell.angle_gamma   90.00
#
_symmetry.space_group_name_H-M   'P 1'
#
loop_
_entity.id
_entity.type
_entity.pdbx_description
1 polymer ?
#
loop_
_entity_poly.entity_id
_entity_poly.type
_entity_poly.pdbx_seq_one_letter_code
_entity_poly.pdbx_strand_id
1 'polypeptide(L)'
;MAELRRLKGVVDAALVARERPVLYLLDEIMQGTNTAERQIASRAVLDQLTSANAIGAISSHDLGLLSGSPLDERSTKAHFAEQFEDGREGPEMTFDYRLRPGIATSTNALKLMEILGFDLGTSSLTMRDDDTWERRGAVAKRG
;
A
#
# COMPACT_ATOMS: atom_id res chain seq x y z
N MET A 1 -8.89 13.85 -16.16
CA MET A 1 -8.54 15.26 -16.47
C MET A 1 -8.56 16.20 -15.25
N ALA A 2 -9.62 16.21 -14.41
CA ALA A 2 -9.66 17.09 -13.24
C ALA A 2 -8.55 16.79 -12.20
N GLU A 3 -8.30 15.51 -11.93
CA GLU A 3 -7.23 15.06 -11.04
C GLU A 3 -5.83 15.47 -11.52
N LEU A 4 -5.49 15.17 -12.78
CA LEU A 4 -4.23 15.58 -13.42
C LEU A 4 -3.98 17.08 -13.30
N ARG A 5 -5.01 17.92 -13.47
CA ARG A 5 -4.90 19.37 -13.28
C ARG A 5 -4.60 19.76 -11.83
N ARG A 6 -5.19 19.06 -10.86
CA ARG A 6 -4.87 19.29 -9.43
C ARG A 6 -3.43 18.90 -9.12
N LEU A 7 -2.98 17.72 -9.57
CA LEU A 7 -1.60 17.28 -9.39
C LEU A 7 -0.60 18.26 -10.02
N LYS A 8 -0.87 18.71 -11.25
CA LYS A 8 -0.07 19.74 -11.90
C LYS A 8 -0.01 21.03 -11.08
N GLY A 9 -1.12 21.45 -10.48
CA GLY A 9 -1.14 22.62 -9.59
C GLY A 9 -0.26 22.47 -8.35
N VAL A 10 -0.23 21.27 -7.74
CA VAL A 10 0.67 20.98 -6.60
C VAL A 10 2.14 21.04 -7.03
N VAL A 11 2.47 20.44 -8.17
CA VAL A 11 3.83 20.49 -8.73
C VAL A 11 4.24 21.93 -9.05
N ASP A 12 3.38 22.70 -9.70
CA ASP A 12 3.65 24.10 -10.04
C ASP A 12 3.88 24.95 -8.78
N ALA A 13 3.08 24.74 -7.74
CA ALA A 13 3.26 25.40 -6.45
C ALA A 13 4.63 25.05 -5.85
N ALA A 14 5.04 23.77 -5.88
CA ALA A 14 6.33 23.34 -5.36
C ALA A 14 7.51 23.99 -6.10
N LEU A 15 7.43 24.09 -7.43
CA LEU A 15 8.48 24.70 -8.26
C LEU A 15 8.65 26.20 -8.00
N VAL A 16 7.58 26.91 -7.63
CA VAL A 16 7.62 28.37 -7.37
C VAL A 16 8.02 28.68 -5.93
N ALA A 17 7.67 27.82 -4.97
CA ALA A 17 7.76 28.15 -3.55
C ALA A 17 9.19 28.33 -3.00
N ARG A 18 10.23 27.85 -3.71
CA ARG A 18 11.69 27.97 -3.50
C ARG A 18 12.18 27.97 -2.04
N GLU A 19 11.89 29.01 -1.28
CA GLU A 19 12.31 29.19 0.12
C GLU A 19 11.39 28.48 1.14
N ARG A 20 10.13 28.18 0.76
CA ARG A 20 9.18 27.48 1.64
C ARG A 20 8.78 26.15 1.03
N PRO A 21 9.09 25.02 1.68
CA PRO A 21 8.73 23.71 1.15
C PRO A 21 7.20 23.57 1.10
N VAL A 22 6.68 23.10 -0.03
CA VAL A 22 5.27 22.73 -0.16
C VAL A 22 5.02 21.42 0.59
N LEU A 23 3.96 21.39 1.40
CA LEU A 23 3.43 20.16 1.99
C LEU A 23 2.39 19.54 1.05
N TYR A 24 2.60 18.31 0.60
CA TYR A 24 1.62 17.55 -0.19
C TYR A 24 1.07 16.34 0.56
N LEU A 25 -0.21 16.07 0.39
CA LEU A 25 -0.90 14.85 0.86
C LEU A 25 -1.67 14.29 -0.33
N LEU A 26 -1.21 13.16 -0.84
CA LEU A 26 -1.76 12.52 -2.03
C LEU A 26 -2.45 11.22 -1.61
N ASP A 27 -3.75 11.14 -1.86
CA ASP A 27 -4.52 9.94 -1.55
C ASP A 27 -4.79 9.15 -2.83
N GLU A 28 -4.21 7.95 -2.95
CA GLU A 28 -4.41 7.01 -4.06
C GLU A 28 -4.49 7.67 -5.44
N ILE A 29 -3.38 8.22 -5.94
CA ILE A 29 -3.37 8.94 -7.22
C ILE A 29 -3.49 8.02 -8.43
N MET A 30 -4.12 8.53 -9.50
CA MET A 30 -4.32 7.85 -10.79
C MET A 30 -5.19 6.58 -10.69
N GLN A 31 -6.27 6.62 -9.90
CA GLN A 31 -7.26 5.55 -9.86
C GLN A 31 -7.90 5.34 -11.25
N GLY A 32 -7.99 4.09 -11.71
CA GLY A 32 -8.62 3.73 -12.98
C GLY A 32 -7.69 3.64 -14.19
N THR A 33 -6.38 3.76 -14.00
CA THR A 33 -5.36 3.50 -15.04
C THR A 33 -4.70 2.13 -14.82
N ASN A 34 -4.08 1.56 -15.86
CA ASN A 34 -3.28 0.34 -15.73
C ASN A 34 -2.18 0.53 -14.65
N THR A 35 -1.92 -0.51 -13.84
CA THR A 35 -0.87 -0.54 -12.83
C THR A 35 0.48 -0.01 -13.30
N ALA A 36 0.94 -0.43 -14.49
CA ALA A 36 2.23 0.04 -14.99
C ALA A 36 2.25 1.56 -15.27
N GLU A 37 1.21 2.08 -15.92
CA GLU A 37 1.05 3.51 -16.20
C GLU A 37 0.90 4.33 -14.92
N ARG A 38 0.14 3.82 -13.94
CA ARG A 38 -0.02 4.43 -12.61
C ARG A 38 1.32 4.56 -11.90
N GLN A 39 2.14 3.50 -11.89
CA GLN A 39 3.47 3.54 -11.26
C GLN A 39 4.37 4.57 -11.94
N ILE A 40 4.44 4.57 -13.27
CA ILE A 40 5.26 5.53 -14.04
C ILE A 40 4.84 6.97 -13.74
N ALA A 41 3.53 7.26 -13.83
CA ALA A 41 3.01 8.60 -13.62
C ALA A 41 3.20 9.08 -12.17
N SER A 42 2.96 8.20 -11.20
CA SER A 42 3.10 8.52 -9.77
C SER A 42 4.56 8.81 -9.41
N ARG A 43 5.50 7.97 -9.87
CA ARG A 43 6.94 8.20 -9.68
C ARG A 43 7.39 9.53 -10.29
N ALA A 44 6.96 9.83 -11.51
CA ALA A 44 7.30 11.09 -12.18
C ALA A 44 6.82 12.33 -11.42
N VAL A 45 5.63 12.27 -10.79
CA VAL A 45 5.12 13.35 -9.94
C VAL A 45 5.93 13.47 -8.64
N LEU A 46 6.19 12.35 -7.96
CA LEU A 46 6.96 12.34 -6.71
C LEU A 46 8.40 12.81 -6.91
N ASP A 47 9.05 12.43 -8.02
CA ASP A 47 10.39 12.90 -8.38
C ASP A 47 10.41 14.43 -8.56
N GLN A 48 9.40 15.01 -9.21
CA GLN A 48 9.31 16.47 -9.38
C GLN A 48 9.08 17.19 -8.05
N LEU A 49 8.21 16.65 -7.20
CA LEU A 49 7.93 17.22 -5.87
C LEU A 49 9.17 17.18 -4.97
N THR A 50 9.83 16.02 -4.88
CA THR A 50 11.03 15.86 -4.04
C THR A 50 12.21 16.68 -4.57
N SER A 51 12.37 16.80 -5.90
CA SER A 51 13.38 17.67 -6.52
C SER A 51 13.12 19.16 -6.29
N ALA A 52 11.86 19.55 -6.09
CA ALA A 52 11.45 20.91 -5.76
C ALA A 52 11.50 21.21 -4.25
N ASN A 53 12.15 20.36 -3.45
CA ASN A 53 12.21 20.48 -1.98
C ASN A 53 10.82 20.44 -1.31
N ALA A 54 9.83 19.80 -1.94
CA ALA A 54 8.54 19.57 -1.31
C ALA A 54 8.60 18.36 -0.36
N ILE A 55 7.82 18.43 0.70
CA ILE A 55 7.67 17.37 1.70
C ILE A 55 6.24 16.85 1.66
N GLY A 56 6.01 15.58 1.95
CA GLY A 56 4.65 15.08 1.92
C GLY A 56 4.51 13.60 2.17
N ALA A 57 3.26 13.15 2.02
CA ALA A 57 2.87 11.75 2.15
C ALA A 57 2.00 11.34 0.97
N ILE A 58 2.09 10.06 0.62
CA ILE A 58 1.24 9.40 -0.37
C ILE A 58 0.69 8.11 0.24
N SER A 59 -0.60 7.87 0.10
CA SER A 59 -1.19 6.54 0.31
C SER A 59 -1.21 5.78 -1.03
N SER A 60 -0.92 4.49 -0.97
CA SER A 60 -1.07 3.60 -2.12
C SER A 60 -1.25 2.15 -1.69
N HIS A 61 -2.15 1.43 -2.37
CA HIS A 61 -2.23 -0.02 -2.34
C HIS A 61 -1.16 -0.72 -3.20
N ASP A 62 -0.37 0.04 -3.98
CA ASP A 62 0.65 -0.49 -4.86
C ASP A 62 1.99 -0.65 -4.12
N LEU A 63 2.25 -1.87 -3.63
CA LEU A 63 3.50 -2.21 -2.92
C LEU A 63 4.75 -1.99 -3.78
N GLY A 64 4.61 -2.00 -5.10
CA GLY A 64 5.69 -1.78 -6.06
C GLY A 64 5.94 -0.31 -6.38
N LEU A 65 5.16 0.63 -5.85
CA LEU A 65 5.23 2.04 -6.23
C LEU A 65 6.65 2.62 -6.11
N LEU A 66 7.38 2.28 -5.05
CA LEU A 66 8.73 2.81 -4.82
C LEU A 66 9.85 1.83 -5.23
N SER A 67 9.54 0.54 -5.33
CA SER A 67 10.53 -0.52 -5.55
C SER A 67 11.38 -0.29 -6.80
N GLY A 68 12.71 -0.27 -6.60
CA GLY A 68 13.69 -0.08 -7.68
C GLY A 68 13.79 1.36 -8.21
N SER A 69 13.28 2.35 -7.48
CA SER A 69 13.42 3.77 -7.82
C SER A 69 14.26 4.52 -6.78
N PRO A 70 14.92 5.64 -7.14
CA PRO A 70 15.62 6.50 -6.16
C PRO A 70 14.72 7.08 -5.07
N LEU A 71 13.40 7.06 -5.28
CA LEU A 71 12.42 7.48 -4.27
C LEU A 71 12.37 6.51 -3.10
N ASP A 72 12.76 5.25 -3.28
CA ASP A 72 12.77 4.26 -2.19
C ASP A 72 13.70 4.70 -1.06
N GLU A 73 14.91 5.12 -1.40
CA GLU A 73 15.91 5.62 -0.45
C GLU A 73 15.54 6.97 0.17
N ARG A 74 14.67 7.75 -0.49
CA ARG A 74 14.25 9.10 -0.07
C ARG A 74 12.94 9.11 0.70
N SER A 75 12.30 7.95 0.87
CA SER A 75 10.97 7.83 1.46
C SER A 75 11.01 6.98 2.72
N THR A 76 10.16 7.31 3.70
CA THR A 76 9.90 6.43 4.84
C THR A 76 8.60 5.68 4.58
N LYS A 77 8.68 4.35 4.54
CA LYS A 77 7.50 3.49 4.39
C LYS A 77 6.81 3.33 5.73
N ALA A 78 5.49 3.44 5.73
CA ALA A 78 4.68 3.23 6.90
C ALA A 78 3.29 2.71 6.52
N HIS A 79 2.62 2.06 7.46
CA HIS A 79 1.29 1.50 7.27
C HIS A 79 0.46 1.60 8.54
N PHE A 80 -0.85 1.47 8.37
CA PHE A 80 -1.75 1.14 9.46
C PHE A 80 -2.04 -0.36 9.44
N ALA A 81 -2.38 -0.92 10.59
CA ALA A 81 -2.67 -2.34 10.73
C ALA A 81 -3.91 -2.56 11.60
N GLU A 82 -4.76 -3.46 11.14
CA GLU A 82 -5.88 -4.06 11.84
C GLU A 82 -5.35 -5.07 12.87
N GLN A 83 -6.09 -5.22 13.95
CA GLN A 83 -5.87 -6.24 14.95
C GLN A 83 -7.09 -7.18 14.96
N PHE A 84 -6.82 -8.46 15.13
CA PHE A 84 -7.87 -9.48 15.24
C PHE A 84 -7.78 -10.05 16.64
N GLU A 85 -8.88 -9.98 17.37
CA GLU A 85 -9.00 -10.46 18.74
C GLU A 85 -10.15 -11.47 18.84
N ASP A 86 -10.04 -12.43 19.74
CA ASP A 86 -11.15 -13.35 20.01
C ASP A 86 -12.25 -12.62 20.78
N GLY A 87 -13.34 -12.31 20.09
CA GLY A 87 -14.55 -11.73 20.65
C GLY A 87 -15.50 -12.76 21.25
N ARG A 88 -16.65 -12.29 21.76
CA ARG A 88 -17.63 -13.17 22.43
C ARG A 88 -18.40 -14.07 21.46
N GLU A 89 -18.55 -13.62 20.21
CA GLU A 89 -19.32 -14.29 19.17
C GLU A 89 -18.43 -14.82 18.02
N GLY A 90 -17.11 -14.63 18.12
CA GLY A 90 -16.13 -14.98 17.08
C GLY A 90 -14.99 -13.96 17.01
N PRO A 91 -14.09 -14.07 16.02
CA PRO A 91 -13.00 -13.12 15.85
C PRO A 91 -13.54 -11.73 15.49
N GLU A 92 -13.12 -10.72 16.24
CA GLU A 92 -13.48 -9.32 16.04
C GLU A 92 -12.27 -8.55 15.48
N MET A 93 -12.54 -7.68 14.50
CA MET A 93 -11.51 -6.82 13.91
C MET A 93 -11.54 -5.44 14.58
N THR A 94 -10.40 -5.00 15.10
CA THR A 94 -10.21 -3.66 15.66
C THR A 94 -9.13 -2.90 14.88
N PHE A 95 -9.14 -1.57 15.01
CA PHE A 95 -8.16 -0.70 14.36
C PHE A 95 -7.70 0.37 15.33
N ASP A 96 -6.40 0.42 15.62
CA ASP A 96 -5.85 1.33 16.63
C ASP A 96 -5.37 2.67 16.05
N TYR A 97 -5.48 2.83 14.73
CA TYR A 97 -5.07 4.03 13.98
C TYR A 97 -3.61 4.44 14.22
N ARG A 98 -2.74 3.49 14.62
CA ARG A 98 -1.31 3.77 14.82
C ARG A 98 -0.53 3.54 13.54
N LEU A 99 0.23 4.55 13.14
CA LEU A 99 1.17 4.45 12.03
C LEU A 99 2.40 3.64 12.46
N ARG A 100 2.72 2.59 11.71
CA ARG A 100 3.82 1.65 11.98
C ARG A 100 4.84 1.73 10.85
N PRO A 101 6.15 1.60 11.13
CA PRO A 101 7.17 1.59 10.07
C PRO A 101 7.04 0.34 9.19
N GLY A 102 7.45 0.49 7.92
CA GLY A 102 7.44 -0.59 6.94
C GLY A 102 6.17 -0.67 6.10
N ILE A 103 6.12 -1.69 5.24
CA ILE A 103 4.99 -1.98 4.35
C ILE A 103 3.98 -2.86 5.09
N ALA A 104 2.69 -2.68 4.82
CA ALA A 104 1.66 -3.59 5.34
C ALA A 104 1.88 -5.02 4.82
N THR A 105 2.03 -5.98 5.72
CA THR A 105 2.22 -7.41 5.40
C THR A 105 0.95 -8.24 5.58
N SER A 106 -0.13 -7.64 6.10
CA SER A 106 -1.36 -8.37 6.42
C SER A 106 -2.32 -8.47 5.24
N THR A 107 -2.83 -9.69 5.01
CA THR A 107 -3.89 -9.99 4.04
C THR A 107 -5.28 -9.86 4.69
N ASN A 108 -5.66 -8.62 5.02
CA ASN A 108 -6.87 -8.34 5.80
C ASN A 108 -8.16 -8.87 5.14
N ALA A 109 -8.24 -8.77 3.81
CA ALA A 109 -9.39 -9.26 3.07
C ALA A 109 -9.61 -10.77 3.27
N LEU A 110 -8.54 -11.57 3.30
CA LEU A 110 -8.64 -13.03 3.49
C LEU A 110 -9.13 -13.35 4.91
N LYS A 111 -8.59 -12.68 5.93
CA LYS A 111 -9.03 -12.85 7.33
C LYS A 111 -10.49 -12.44 7.52
N LEU A 112 -10.92 -11.34 6.90
CA LEU A 112 -12.32 -10.91 6.93
C LEU A 112 -13.24 -11.92 6.25
N MET A 113 -12.81 -12.50 5.12
CA MET A 113 -13.57 -13.55 4.45
C MET A 113 -13.67 -14.82 5.31
N GLU A 114 -12.61 -15.22 6.01
CA GLU A 114 -12.66 -16.34 6.97
C GLU A 114 -13.65 -16.06 8.11
N ILE A 115 -13.66 -14.86 8.68
CA ILE A 115 -14.62 -14.43 9.72
C ILE A 115 -16.07 -14.49 9.22
N LEU A 116 -16.29 -14.10 7.95
CA LEU A 116 -17.60 -14.17 7.31
C LEU A 116 -18.01 -15.59 6.89
N GLY A 117 -17.16 -16.60 7.14
CA GLY A 117 -17.46 -18.01 6.86
C GLY A 117 -17.18 -18.46 5.44
N PHE A 118 -16.37 -17.73 4.67
CA PHE A 118 -15.89 -18.19 3.37
C PHE A 118 -14.83 -19.28 3.56
N ASP A 119 -15.04 -20.46 2.97
CA ASP A 119 -14.00 -21.49 2.88
C ASP A 119 -13.03 -21.15 1.75
N LEU A 120 -11.90 -20.55 2.11
CA LEU A 120 -10.85 -20.17 1.16
C LEU A 120 -9.83 -21.28 0.89
N GLY A 121 -9.96 -22.46 1.50
CA GLY A 121 -8.96 -23.54 1.41
C GLY A 121 -7.58 -23.15 1.96
N THR A 122 -7.49 -22.04 2.70
CA THR A 122 -6.27 -21.42 3.25
C THR A 122 -5.71 -22.15 4.47
N SER A 123 -6.47 -23.07 5.07
CA SER A 123 -6.05 -23.94 6.18
C SER A 123 -4.85 -24.87 5.85
N SER A 124 -4.35 -24.83 4.60
CA SER A 124 -3.15 -25.54 4.14
C SER A 124 -2.06 -24.65 3.52
N LEU A 125 -2.23 -23.32 3.51
CA LEU A 125 -1.31 -22.37 2.88
C LEU A 125 -0.48 -21.65 3.95
N THR A 126 0.84 -21.78 3.87
CA THR A 126 1.78 -21.02 4.72
C THR A 126 2.45 -19.96 3.87
N MET A 127 2.45 -18.71 4.33
CA MET A 127 3.24 -17.63 3.73
C MET A 127 4.72 -17.91 3.93
N ARG A 128 5.49 -17.82 2.85
CA ARG A 128 6.96 -17.72 2.93
C ARG A 128 7.38 -16.28 3.16
N ASP A 129 8.62 -16.11 3.62
CA ASP A 129 9.26 -14.79 3.82
C ASP A 129 9.43 -13.99 2.51
N ASP A 130 9.13 -14.59 1.34
CA ASP A 130 9.22 -13.99 0.00
C ASP A 130 7.85 -13.66 -0.62
N ASP A 131 6.79 -13.59 0.19
CA ASP A 131 5.40 -13.34 -0.23
C ASP A 131 4.82 -14.38 -1.22
N THR A 132 5.43 -15.57 -1.33
CA THR A 132 4.88 -16.68 -2.12
C THR A 132 4.11 -17.70 -1.28
N TRP A 133 3.07 -18.28 -1.87
CA TRP A 133 2.18 -19.26 -1.21
C TRP A 133 2.50 -20.70 -1.65
N GLU A 134 2.73 -21.60 -0.68
CA GLU A 134 2.88 -23.03 -0.93
C GLU A 134 1.78 -23.85 -0.25
N ARG A 135 1.21 -24.83 -0.97
CA ARG A 135 0.27 -25.82 -0.40
C ARG A 135 1.04 -26.88 0.37
N ARG A 136 0.68 -27.13 1.64
CA ARG A 136 1.15 -28.32 2.35
C ARG A 136 0.73 -29.58 1.60
N GLY A 137 1.72 -30.43 1.31
CA GLY A 137 1.61 -31.57 0.39
C GLY A 137 0.37 -32.43 0.59
N ALA A 138 -0.34 -32.65 -0.51
CA ALA A 138 -1.35 -33.70 -0.60
C ALA A 138 -0.64 -35.06 -0.47
N VAL A 139 -0.72 -35.67 0.72
CA VAL A 139 -0.41 -37.09 0.86
C VAL A 139 -1.47 -37.85 0.10
N ALA A 140 -1.12 -38.28 -1.11
CA ALA A 140 -1.93 -39.16 -1.93
C ALA A 140 -2.22 -40.45 -1.15
N LYS A 141 -3.45 -40.60 -0.63
CA LYS A 141 -3.98 -41.92 -0.27
C LYS A 141 -4.18 -42.70 -1.57
N ARG A 142 -3.23 -43.57 -1.89
CA ARG A 142 -3.44 -44.70 -2.80
C ARG A 142 -4.16 -45.79 -2.01
N GLY A 143 -5.43 -46.02 -2.36
CA GLY A 143 -6.16 -47.25 -2.08
C GLY A 143 -6.48 -47.92 -3.41
#